data_AF-A0A6L8TXT4-F1
#
_entry.id   AF-A0A6L8TXT4-F1
#
_cell.length_a   1.000
_cell.length_b   1.000
_cell.length_c   1.000
_cell.angle_alpha   90.00
_cell.angle_beta   90.00
_cell.angle_gamma   90.00
#
_symmetry.space_group_name_H-M   'P 1'
#
loop_
_entity.id
_entity.type
_entity.pdbx_description
1 polymer ?
#
loop_
_entity_poly.entity_id
_entity_poly.type
_entity_poly.pdbx_seq_one_letter_code
_entity_poly.pdbx_strand_id
1 'polypeptide(L)'
;NLFDSICHSFGTVATGGFSTKNTSIAGYSGYIQYVVGIFMFLSAASFVVFYYILKRNFSRVKANEELWFYILFTTIAVVAVTMLLHTGTDSNFEVAFRHAFFQVTSTISTTGFATTDYNVWPQAALVMIFLLMFAGGSTGSTTGGIKMARHLIALKNLRNVTVRLLHPSAVIPVRLNGQVVPDNINSLMTVFILLYLIIFIAGTLIISVSGIPAIEAAGSSVSALSCVGPSFGASGNMGNYAHFNAIAKVTMVMLMIIGRLEIFTILALLTRTFWKK
;
A
#
# COMPACT_ATOMS: atom_id res chain seq x y z
N ASN A 1 8.58 27.37 1.85
CA ASN A 1 8.62 28.09 3.14
C ASN A 1 8.86 27.10 4.27
N LEU A 2 9.45 27.54 5.40
CA LEU A 2 9.76 26.67 6.56
C LEU A 2 8.53 25.90 7.07
N PHE A 3 7.39 26.59 7.15
CA PHE A 3 6.12 26.00 7.56
C PHE A 3 5.72 24.80 6.68
N ASP A 4 5.72 24.98 5.35
CA ASP A 4 5.40 23.91 4.41
C ASP A 4 6.37 22.73 4.56
N SER A 5 7.67 22.99 4.74
CA SER A 5 8.67 21.95 4.92
C SER A 5 8.42 21.10 6.16
N ILE A 6 8.06 21.72 7.29
CA ILE A 6 7.73 21.01 8.53
C ILE A 6 6.45 20.19 8.36
N CYS A 7 5.39 20.79 7.83
CA CYS A 7 4.12 20.09 7.61
C CYS A 7 4.28 18.90 6.65
N HIS A 8 5.03 19.07 5.56
CA HIS A 8 5.31 18.00 4.62
C HIS A 8 6.21 16.91 5.22
N SER A 9 7.15 17.26 6.08
CA SER A 9 7.94 16.27 6.83
C SER A 9 7.05 15.39 7.71
N PHE A 10 6.09 15.98 8.42
CA PHE A 10 5.13 15.21 9.24
C PHE A 10 4.24 14.32 8.38
N GLY A 11 3.70 14.84 7.27
CA GLY A 11 2.88 14.06 6.35
C GLY A 11 3.64 12.90 5.68
N THR A 12 4.92 13.09 5.38
CA THR A 12 5.79 12.07 4.77
C THR A 12 6.12 10.95 5.76
N VAL A 13 6.62 11.30 6.95
CA VAL A 13 7.11 10.30 7.93
C VAL A 13 5.97 9.54 8.59
N ALA A 14 4.83 10.19 8.81
CA ALA A 14 3.63 9.53 9.33
C ALA A 14 2.85 8.75 8.26
N THR A 15 3.28 8.79 6.99
CA THR A 15 2.59 8.22 5.82
C THR A 15 1.12 8.63 5.78
N GLY A 16 0.87 9.94 5.90
CA GLY A 16 -0.47 10.51 6.04
C GLY A 16 -0.94 11.37 4.86
N GLY A 17 -0.05 11.81 3.98
CA GLY A 17 -0.44 12.42 2.69
C GLY A 17 -1.00 13.84 2.72
N PHE A 18 -1.23 14.41 3.89
CA PHE A 18 -1.76 15.77 4.00
C PHE A 18 -0.74 16.81 3.57
N SER A 19 -1.18 17.76 2.74
CA SER A 19 -0.38 18.86 2.22
C SER A 19 -1.00 20.21 2.59
N THR A 20 -0.17 21.24 2.72
CA THR A 20 -0.60 22.64 2.87
C THR A 20 -1.09 23.25 1.55
N LYS A 21 -1.00 22.53 0.43
CA LYS A 21 -1.39 22.96 -0.92
C LYS A 21 -2.38 21.98 -1.55
N ASN A 22 -3.36 22.50 -2.28
CA ASN A 22 -4.35 21.68 -3.01
C ASN A 22 -3.69 20.77 -4.06
N THR A 23 -2.62 21.24 -4.70
CA THR A 23 -1.86 20.47 -5.70
C THR A 23 -0.86 19.49 -5.09
N SER A 24 -0.93 19.25 -3.77
CA SER A 24 0.01 18.38 -3.05
C SER A 24 1.48 18.75 -3.35
N ILE A 25 2.29 17.82 -3.87
CA ILE A 25 3.71 18.04 -4.21
C ILE A 25 3.92 18.48 -5.67
N ALA A 26 2.87 18.52 -6.51
CA ALA A 26 3.01 18.80 -7.95
C ALA A 26 3.63 20.17 -8.26
N GLY A 27 3.31 21.20 -7.45
CA GLY A 27 3.85 22.56 -7.63
C GLY A 27 5.31 22.75 -7.19
N TYR A 28 5.94 21.73 -6.60
CA TYR A 28 7.33 21.80 -6.17
C TYR A 28 8.30 21.25 -7.22
N SER A 29 9.55 21.67 -7.15
CA SER A 29 10.60 21.25 -8.10
C SER A 29 10.83 19.73 -8.08
N GLY A 30 11.34 19.20 -9.19
CA GLY A 30 11.66 17.78 -9.31
C GLY A 30 12.60 17.27 -8.21
N TYR A 31 13.52 18.11 -7.73
CA TYR A 31 14.37 17.81 -6.57
C TYR A 31 13.56 17.50 -5.31
N ILE A 32 12.56 18.33 -4.98
CA ILE A 32 11.71 18.13 -3.80
C ILE A 32 10.87 16.85 -3.95
N GLN A 33 10.38 16.58 -5.16
CA GLN A 33 9.65 15.34 -5.45
C GLN A 33 10.53 14.11 -5.15
N TYR A 34 11.80 14.09 -5.58
CA TYR A 34 12.71 13.00 -5.27
C TYR A 34 12.99 12.88 -3.77
N VAL A 35 13.25 13.99 -3.08
CA VAL A 35 13.50 13.97 -1.62
C VAL A 35 12.30 13.38 -0.89
N VAL A 36 11.09 13.87 -1.16
CA VAL A 36 9.87 13.36 -0.52
C VAL A 36 9.64 11.90 -0.89
N GLY A 37 9.84 11.50 -2.16
CA GLY A 37 9.74 10.10 -2.61
C GLY A 37 10.69 9.14 -1.88
N ILE A 38 11.94 9.56 -1.66
CA ILE A 38 12.93 8.77 -0.91
C ILE A 38 12.49 8.63 0.55
N PHE A 39 12.04 9.70 1.19
CA PHE A 39 11.58 9.61 2.58
C PHE A 39 10.28 8.81 2.72
N MET A 40 9.36 8.87 1.76
CA MET A 40 8.19 7.98 1.72
C MET A 40 8.60 6.51 1.64
N PHE A 41 9.56 6.19 0.77
CA PHE A 41 10.11 4.84 0.64
C PHE A 41 10.76 4.36 1.93
N LEU A 42 11.56 5.21 2.58
CA LEU A 42 12.20 4.89 3.86
C LEU A 42 11.17 4.73 5.00
N SER A 43 10.16 5.59 5.08
CA SER A 43 9.11 5.51 6.10
C SER A 43 8.22 4.27 5.96
N ALA A 44 8.13 3.70 4.76
CA ALA A 44 7.43 2.45 4.52
C ALA A 44 8.24 1.19 4.89
N ALA A 45 9.55 1.33 5.13
CA ALA A 45 10.37 0.25 5.68
C ALA A 45 10.09 0.04 7.18
N SER A 46 10.40 -1.15 7.67
CA SER A 46 10.16 -1.50 9.08
C SER A 46 11.04 -0.68 10.04
N PHE A 47 10.47 -0.15 11.12
CA PHE A 47 11.25 0.52 12.18
C PHE A 47 12.29 -0.40 12.83
N VAL A 48 12.05 -1.71 12.81
CA VAL A 48 13.00 -2.73 13.32
C VAL A 48 14.30 -2.71 12.50
N VAL A 49 14.23 -2.46 11.19
CA VAL A 49 15.42 -2.36 10.34
C VAL A 49 16.24 -1.14 10.73
N PHE A 50 15.61 0.03 10.92
CA PHE A 50 16.30 1.23 11.38
C PHE A 50 16.95 1.04 12.76
N TYR A 51 16.29 0.33 13.67
CA TYR A 51 16.86 -0.04 14.95
C TYR A 51 18.15 -0.88 14.80
N TYR A 52 18.15 -1.88 13.91
CA TYR A 52 19.36 -2.68 13.66
C TYR A 52 20.50 -1.88 13.01
N ILE A 53 20.18 -0.94 12.12
CA ILE A 53 21.17 -0.01 11.54
C ILE A 53 21.79 0.84 12.64
N LEU A 54 20.98 1.40 13.55
CA LEU A 54 21.46 2.22 14.68
C LEU A 54 22.38 1.43 15.62
N LYS A 55 22.06 0.15 15.85
CA LYS A 55 22.90 -0.78 16.62
C LYS A 55 24.10 -1.34 15.84
N ARG A 56 24.34 -0.88 14.60
CA ARG A 56 25.41 -1.33 13.68
C ARG A 56 25.38 -2.84 13.39
N ASN A 57 24.22 -3.49 13.53
CA ASN A 57 24.06 -4.92 13.28
C ASN A 57 23.62 -5.15 11.82
N PHE A 58 24.53 -4.90 10.89
CA PHE A 58 24.26 -5.02 9.46
C PHE A 58 23.98 -6.45 9.00
N SER A 59 24.42 -7.46 9.77
CA SER A 59 24.12 -8.87 9.47
C SER A 59 22.62 -9.15 9.53
N ARG A 60 21.92 -8.62 10.54
CA ARG A 60 20.46 -8.80 10.66
C ARG A 60 19.67 -8.03 9.61
N VAL A 61 20.16 -6.86 9.19
CA VAL A 61 19.56 -6.10 8.09
C VAL A 61 19.65 -6.88 6.78
N LYS A 62 20.83 -7.43 6.47
CA LYS A 62 21.04 -8.24 5.24
C LYS A 62 20.25 -9.55 5.26
N ALA A 63 20.03 -10.15 6.43
CA ALA A 63 19.25 -11.37 6.57
C ALA A 63 17.71 -11.14 6.54
N ASN A 64 17.25 -9.88 6.53
CA ASN A 64 15.83 -9.56 6.54
C ASN A 64 15.21 -9.76 5.14
N GLU A 65 14.51 -10.86 4.96
CA GLU A 65 13.85 -11.23 3.70
C GLU A 65 12.73 -10.26 3.32
N GLU A 66 11.99 -9.74 4.30
CA GLU A 66 10.89 -8.79 4.07
C GLU A 66 11.40 -7.46 3.49
N LEU A 67 12.52 -6.95 4.03
CA LEU A 67 13.14 -5.72 3.52
C LEU A 67 13.57 -5.88 2.06
N TRP A 68 14.25 -6.98 1.73
CA TRP A 68 14.68 -7.22 0.35
C TRP A 68 13.50 -7.44 -0.59
N PHE A 69 12.45 -8.14 -0.14
CA PHE A 69 11.22 -8.29 -0.90
C PHE A 69 10.55 -6.93 -1.15
N TYR A 70 10.46 -6.06 -0.13
CA TYR A 70 9.92 -4.70 -0.26
C TYR A 70 10.70 -3.86 -1.27
N ILE A 71 12.04 -3.85 -1.18
CA ILE A 71 12.92 -3.10 -2.08
C ILE A 71 12.76 -3.63 -3.52
N LEU A 72 12.82 -4.95 -3.71
CA LEU A 72 12.68 -5.58 -5.01
C LEU A 72 11.31 -5.30 -5.63
N PHE A 73 10.24 -5.52 -4.88
CA PHE A 73 8.86 -5.30 -5.34
C PHE A 73 8.64 -3.85 -5.76
N THR A 74 9.07 -2.89 -4.93
CA THR A 74 8.95 -1.46 -5.23
C THR A 74 9.77 -1.08 -6.46
N THR A 75 10.99 -1.59 -6.59
CA THR A 75 11.87 -1.30 -7.74
C THR A 75 11.26 -1.84 -9.04
N ILE A 76 10.75 -3.07 -9.04
CA ILE A 76 10.08 -3.67 -10.19
C ILE A 76 8.85 -2.84 -10.57
N ALA A 77 8.04 -2.43 -9.58
CA ALA A 77 6.87 -1.60 -9.83
C ALA A 77 7.24 -0.24 -10.44
N VAL A 78 8.28 0.44 -9.93
CA VAL A 78 8.76 1.71 -10.50
C VAL A 78 9.23 1.53 -11.93
N VAL A 79 10.02 0.50 -12.22
CA VAL A 79 10.51 0.22 -13.58
C VAL A 79 9.35 -0.07 -14.53
N ALA A 80 8.40 -0.92 -14.12
CA ALA A 80 7.25 -1.27 -14.93
C ALA A 80 6.37 -0.05 -15.24
N VAL A 81 6.04 0.79 -14.24
CA VAL A 81 5.26 2.02 -14.46
C VAL A 81 6.05 3.02 -15.32
N THR A 82 7.37 3.15 -15.12
CA THR A 82 8.23 4.03 -15.94
C THR A 82 8.16 3.63 -17.41
N MET A 83 8.29 2.34 -17.71
CA MET A 83 8.21 1.82 -19.09
C MET A 83 6.84 2.10 -19.70
N LEU A 84 5.75 1.81 -18.96
CA LEU A 84 4.38 2.06 -19.44
C LEU A 84 4.13 3.54 -19.74
N LEU A 85 4.65 4.46 -18.90
CA LEU A 85 4.52 5.89 -19.13
C LEU A 85 5.34 6.35 -20.32
N HIS A 86 6.59 5.91 -20.43
CA HIS A 86 7.47 6.30 -21.51
C HIS A 86 6.91 5.86 -22.88
N THR A 87 6.39 4.65 -22.99
CA THR A 87 5.80 4.15 -24.25
C THR A 87 4.42 4.70 -24.55
N GLY A 88 3.65 5.08 -23.52
CA GLY A 88 2.25 5.45 -23.67
C GLY A 88 1.96 6.94 -23.73
N THR A 89 2.93 7.80 -23.36
CA THR A 89 2.73 9.26 -23.29
C THR A 89 3.80 10.08 -24.02
N ASP A 90 4.74 9.42 -24.72
CA ASP A 90 5.90 10.03 -25.40
C ASP A 90 6.69 11.02 -24.52
N SER A 91 6.66 10.80 -23.21
CA SER A 91 7.31 11.67 -22.24
C SER A 91 8.79 11.34 -22.10
N ASN A 92 9.61 12.37 -21.85
CA ASN A 92 11.02 12.24 -21.55
C ASN A 92 11.24 11.20 -20.44
N PHE A 93 12.24 10.33 -20.61
CA PHE A 93 12.49 9.22 -19.70
C PHE A 93 12.67 9.67 -18.24
N GLU A 94 13.35 10.80 -17.99
CA GLU A 94 13.51 11.36 -16.64
C GLU A 94 12.16 11.74 -16.01
N VAL A 95 11.26 12.34 -16.79
CA VAL A 95 9.95 12.79 -16.33
C VAL A 95 9.06 11.59 -16.04
N ALA A 96 9.06 10.58 -16.94
CA ALA A 96 8.36 9.32 -16.74
C ALA A 96 8.86 8.60 -15.48
N PHE A 97 10.18 8.53 -15.28
CA PHE A 97 10.79 7.92 -14.09
C PHE A 97 10.43 8.67 -12.81
N ARG A 98 10.51 10.01 -12.81
CA ARG A 98 10.18 10.82 -11.63
C ARG A 98 8.74 10.62 -11.20
N HIS A 99 7.81 10.67 -12.15
CA HIS A 99 6.39 10.45 -11.89
C HIS A 99 6.11 9.01 -11.44
N ALA A 100 6.68 8.01 -12.11
CA ALA A 100 6.54 6.62 -11.69
C ALA A 100 7.09 6.40 -10.28
N PHE A 101 8.32 6.84 -10.01
CA PHE A 101 8.97 6.72 -8.70
C PHE A 101 8.13 7.34 -7.60
N PHE A 102 7.72 8.60 -7.76
CA PHE A 102 6.96 9.32 -6.75
C PHE A 102 5.63 8.64 -6.45
N GLN A 103 4.92 8.24 -7.50
CA GLN A 103 3.56 7.79 -7.37
C GLN A 103 3.49 6.33 -6.90
N VAL A 104 4.38 5.47 -7.39
CA VAL A 104 4.53 4.10 -6.88
C VAL A 104 4.96 4.11 -5.40
N THR A 105 5.94 4.93 -5.03
CA THR A 105 6.36 5.04 -3.62
C THR A 105 5.25 5.61 -2.74
N SER A 106 4.52 6.63 -3.20
CA SER A 106 3.36 7.20 -2.51
C SER A 106 2.25 6.18 -2.27
N THR A 107 1.92 5.36 -3.28
CA THR A 107 0.89 4.31 -3.17
C THR A 107 1.32 3.16 -2.26
N ILE A 108 2.54 2.61 -2.45
CA ILE A 108 3.03 1.49 -1.65
C ILE A 108 3.23 1.90 -0.18
N SER A 109 3.76 3.11 0.05
CA SER A 109 3.90 3.66 1.40
C SER A 109 2.59 4.08 2.02
N THR A 110 1.46 3.98 1.30
CA THR A 110 0.15 4.48 1.71
C THR A 110 0.20 5.94 2.17
N THR A 111 1.11 6.74 1.60
CA THR A 111 1.23 8.15 1.93
C THR A 111 0.18 8.95 1.18
N GLY A 112 0.00 8.71 -0.12
CA GLY A 112 -1.05 9.38 -0.88
C GLY A 112 -0.74 10.81 -1.35
N PHE A 113 0.52 11.22 -1.35
CA PHE A 113 0.90 12.45 -2.06
C PHE A 113 0.75 12.28 -3.58
N ALA A 114 0.53 13.41 -4.26
CA ALA A 114 0.33 13.47 -5.69
C ALA A 114 1.31 14.45 -6.35
N THR A 115 1.81 14.09 -7.54
CA THR A 115 2.62 14.99 -8.39
C THR A 115 2.05 15.20 -9.78
N THR A 116 1.20 14.30 -10.26
CA THR A 116 0.53 14.37 -11.57
C THR A 116 -0.80 13.67 -11.49
N ASP A 117 -1.76 14.05 -12.33
CA ASP A 117 -3.02 13.31 -12.44
C ASP A 117 -2.78 11.91 -13.04
N TYR A 118 -3.30 10.86 -12.39
CA TYR A 118 -3.25 9.50 -12.93
C TYR A 118 -4.31 9.26 -14.00
N ASN A 119 -5.40 10.02 -14.01
CA ASN A 119 -6.51 9.79 -14.92
C ASN A 119 -6.11 9.98 -16.40
N VAL A 120 -5.01 10.72 -16.65
CA VAL A 120 -4.45 10.91 -18.00
C VAL A 120 -3.40 9.87 -18.39
N TRP A 121 -3.05 8.95 -17.48
CA TRP A 121 -2.06 7.92 -17.75
C TRP A 121 -2.64 6.79 -18.60
N PRO A 122 -1.79 6.00 -19.28
CA PRO A 122 -2.21 4.79 -19.95
C PRO A 122 -2.96 3.85 -19.00
N GLN A 123 -4.03 3.22 -19.48
CA GLN A 123 -4.89 2.35 -18.66
C GLN A 123 -4.12 1.22 -17.96
N ALA A 124 -3.06 0.70 -18.60
CA ALA A 124 -2.19 -0.30 -17.98
C ALA A 124 -1.49 0.21 -16.71
N ALA A 125 -1.05 1.49 -16.70
CA ALA A 125 -0.43 2.09 -15.53
C ALA A 125 -1.46 2.33 -14.41
N LEU A 126 -2.70 2.70 -14.75
CA LEU A 126 -3.79 2.82 -13.79
C LEU A 126 -4.09 1.49 -13.08
N VAL A 127 -4.20 0.40 -13.84
CA VAL A 127 -4.40 -0.95 -13.26
C VAL A 127 -3.22 -1.33 -12.37
N MET A 128 -1.99 -0.99 -12.76
CA MET A 128 -0.82 -1.26 -11.93
C MET A 128 -0.87 -0.50 -10.61
N ILE A 129 -1.19 0.80 -10.62
CA ILE A 129 -1.37 1.60 -9.40
C ILE A 129 -2.48 1.01 -8.53
N PHE A 130 -3.62 0.62 -9.13
CA PHE A 130 -4.72 -0.02 -8.41
C PHE A 130 -4.28 -1.30 -7.68
N LEU A 131 -3.50 -2.17 -8.33
CA LEU A 131 -2.95 -3.37 -7.69
C LEU A 131 -1.97 -3.04 -6.56
N LEU A 132 -1.16 -1.98 -6.71
CA LEU A 132 -0.21 -1.55 -5.69
C LEU A 132 -0.89 -1.03 -4.42
N MET A 133 -2.13 -0.52 -4.51
CA MET A 133 -2.89 -0.08 -3.33
C MET A 133 -3.15 -1.22 -2.33
N PHE A 134 -3.12 -2.48 -2.76
CA PHE A 134 -3.25 -3.65 -1.88
C PHE A 134 -1.93 -4.06 -1.21
N ALA A 135 -0.77 -3.61 -1.71
CA ALA A 135 0.54 -4.05 -1.23
C ALA A 135 0.83 -3.56 0.20
N GLY A 136 0.81 -2.24 0.38
CA GLY A 136 1.26 -1.59 1.60
C GLY A 136 2.77 -1.72 1.84
N GLY A 137 3.25 -1.19 2.96
CA GLY A 137 4.67 -1.22 3.33
C GLY A 137 5.09 -2.47 4.09
N SER A 138 6.26 -2.40 4.72
CA SER A 138 6.78 -3.46 5.59
C SER A 138 6.02 -3.55 6.92
N THR A 139 6.07 -4.69 7.56
CA THR A 139 5.51 -4.94 8.90
C THR A 139 6.27 -4.12 9.94
N GLY A 140 5.54 -3.50 10.87
CA GLY A 140 6.14 -2.57 11.84
C GLY A 140 6.58 -1.22 11.25
N SER A 141 5.97 -0.81 10.13
CA SER A 141 6.01 0.57 9.60
C SER A 141 4.67 1.30 9.87
N THR A 142 4.61 2.60 9.61
CA THR A 142 3.38 3.41 9.76
C THR A 142 2.33 3.18 8.68
N THR A 143 2.63 2.39 7.66
CA THR A 143 1.78 2.20 6.47
C THR A 143 0.48 1.44 6.78
N GLY A 144 -0.46 1.41 5.84
CA GLY A 144 -1.63 0.52 5.86
C GLY A 144 -1.49 -0.68 4.93
N GLY A 145 -2.63 -1.20 4.46
CA GLY A 145 -2.70 -2.29 3.48
C GLY A 145 -2.44 -3.68 4.04
N ILE A 146 -2.27 -4.66 3.14
CA ILE A 146 -2.10 -6.07 3.53
C ILE A 146 -0.72 -6.33 4.16
N LYS A 147 0.29 -5.53 3.81
CA LYS A 147 1.70 -5.61 4.22
C LYS A 147 2.53 -6.61 3.44
N MET A 148 3.80 -6.24 3.23
CA MET A 148 4.75 -7.03 2.45
C MET A 148 5.04 -8.43 3.04
N ALA A 149 5.11 -8.58 4.37
CA ALA A 149 5.29 -9.91 4.97
C ALA A 149 4.18 -10.90 4.58
N ARG A 150 2.92 -10.46 4.55
CA ARG A 150 1.79 -11.33 4.21
C ARG A 150 1.85 -11.77 2.75
N HIS A 151 2.23 -10.86 1.85
CA HIS A 151 2.47 -11.18 0.44
C HIS A 151 3.63 -12.15 0.24
N LEU A 152 4.73 -11.95 0.95
CA LEU A 152 5.88 -12.83 0.90
C LEU A 152 5.54 -14.25 1.39
N ILE A 153 4.79 -14.37 2.49
CA ILE A 153 4.31 -15.65 3.00
C ILE A 153 3.37 -16.33 1.98
N ALA A 154 2.43 -15.58 1.40
CA ALA A 154 1.52 -16.11 0.37
C ALA A 154 2.26 -16.64 -0.86
N LEU A 155 3.29 -15.92 -1.33
CA LEU A 155 4.13 -16.38 -2.45
C LEU A 155 4.93 -17.65 -2.09
N LYS A 156 5.45 -17.74 -0.87
CA LYS A 156 6.13 -18.96 -0.39
C LYS A 156 5.18 -20.15 -0.27
N ASN A 157 3.94 -19.92 0.19
CA ASN A 157 2.89 -20.95 0.18
C ASN A 157 2.59 -21.43 -1.22
N LEU A 158 2.42 -20.51 -2.18
CA LEU A 158 2.13 -20.86 -3.56
C LEU A 158 3.25 -21.73 -4.13
N ARG A 159 4.51 -21.37 -3.90
CA ARG A 159 5.66 -22.22 -4.26
C ARG A 159 5.59 -23.60 -3.59
N ASN A 160 5.30 -23.66 -2.29
CA ASN A 160 5.23 -24.93 -1.55
C ASN A 160 4.12 -25.83 -2.09
N VAL A 161 2.96 -25.27 -2.44
CA VAL A 161 1.87 -26.00 -3.09
C VAL A 161 2.31 -26.55 -4.43
N THR A 162 2.98 -25.75 -5.27
CA THR A 162 3.52 -26.21 -6.56
C THR A 162 4.52 -27.35 -6.40
N VAL A 163 5.42 -27.28 -5.42
CA VAL A 163 6.37 -28.36 -5.16
C VAL A 163 5.66 -29.61 -4.66
N ARG A 164 4.64 -29.48 -3.80
CA ARG A 164 3.88 -30.61 -3.27
C ARG A 164 3.04 -31.31 -4.34
N LEU A 165 2.57 -30.58 -5.36
CA LEU A 165 1.91 -31.17 -6.53
C LEU A 165 2.86 -32.10 -7.31
N LEU A 166 4.15 -31.76 -7.38
CA LEU A 166 5.18 -32.58 -8.02
C LEU A 166 5.74 -33.68 -7.09
N HIS A 167 5.79 -33.41 -5.78
CA HIS A 167 6.36 -34.29 -4.76
C HIS A 167 5.41 -34.38 -3.55
N PRO A 168 4.41 -35.29 -3.58
CA PRO A 168 3.34 -35.37 -2.57
C PRO A 168 3.81 -35.58 -1.13
N SER A 169 4.96 -36.26 -0.96
CA SER A 169 5.56 -36.56 0.34
C SER A 169 6.48 -35.44 0.88
N ALA A 170 6.68 -34.36 0.13
CA ALA A 170 7.54 -33.26 0.57
C ALA A 170 6.86 -32.42 1.66
N VAL A 171 7.51 -32.30 2.82
CA VAL A 171 7.11 -31.39 3.91
C VAL A 171 8.07 -30.19 3.91
N ILE A 172 7.64 -29.08 3.34
CA ILE A 172 8.46 -27.87 3.19
C ILE A 172 7.89 -26.79 4.12
N PRO A 173 8.54 -26.49 5.26
CA PRO A 173 8.06 -25.45 6.15
C PRO A 173 8.27 -24.07 5.53
N VAL A 174 7.29 -23.18 5.69
CA VAL A 174 7.47 -21.76 5.34
C VAL A 174 8.40 -21.12 6.35
N ARG A 175 9.45 -20.45 5.88
CA ARG A 175 10.37 -19.68 6.72
C ARG A 175 10.23 -18.19 6.45
N LEU A 176 10.35 -17.36 7.48
CA LEU A 176 10.46 -15.90 7.37
C LEU A 176 11.66 -15.46 8.22
N ASN A 177 12.61 -14.75 7.62
CA ASN A 177 13.84 -14.29 8.31
C ASN A 177 14.59 -15.45 9.02
N GLY A 178 14.64 -16.62 8.38
CA GLY A 178 15.31 -17.82 8.91
C GLY A 178 14.52 -18.60 9.97
N GLN A 179 13.37 -18.12 10.45
CA GLN A 179 12.52 -18.81 11.42
C GLN A 179 11.34 -19.50 10.74
N VAL A 180 10.96 -20.69 11.22
CA VAL A 180 9.79 -21.41 10.70
C VAL A 180 8.52 -20.71 11.18
N VAL A 181 7.63 -20.41 10.24
CA VAL A 181 6.30 -19.87 10.54
C VAL A 181 5.38 -21.03 10.89
N PRO A 182 4.80 -21.07 12.11
CA PRO A 182 3.84 -22.10 12.49
C PRO A 182 2.62 -22.11 11.54
N ASP A 183 2.07 -23.30 11.25
CA ASP A 183 0.95 -23.46 10.31
C ASP A 183 -0.31 -22.68 10.73
N ASN A 184 -0.52 -22.49 12.04
CA ASN A 184 -1.61 -21.67 12.56
C ASN A 184 -1.45 -20.19 12.11
N ILE A 185 -0.25 -19.62 12.28
CA ILE A 185 0.04 -18.25 11.84
C ILE A 185 -0.11 -18.14 10.32
N ASN A 186 0.37 -19.14 9.59
CA ASN A 186 0.27 -19.18 8.14
C ASN A 186 -1.19 -19.18 7.63
N SER A 187 -2.04 -19.98 8.29
CA SER A 187 -3.48 -20.04 8.00
C SER A 187 -4.15 -18.70 8.30
N LEU A 188 -3.81 -18.06 9.44
CA LEU A 188 -4.31 -16.73 9.78
C LEU A 188 -3.94 -15.67 8.74
N MET A 189 -2.72 -15.72 8.18
CA MET A 189 -2.33 -14.77 7.12
C MET A 189 -3.15 -14.96 5.84
N THR A 190 -3.46 -16.21 5.47
CA THR A 190 -4.30 -16.50 4.30
C THR A 190 -5.73 -16.02 4.50
N VAL A 191 -6.31 -16.30 5.67
CA VAL A 191 -7.65 -15.82 6.05
C VAL A 191 -7.70 -14.30 6.08
N PHE A 192 -6.64 -13.63 6.55
CA PHE A 192 -6.55 -12.17 6.53
C PHE A 192 -6.69 -11.62 5.11
N ILE A 193 -5.95 -12.16 4.14
CA ILE A 193 -5.98 -11.71 2.74
C ILE A 193 -7.38 -11.90 2.15
N LEU A 194 -8.00 -13.06 2.38
CA LEU A 194 -9.36 -13.34 1.90
C LEU A 194 -10.38 -12.37 2.49
N LEU A 195 -10.31 -12.14 3.80
CA LEU A 195 -11.20 -11.23 4.50
C LEU A 195 -11.01 -9.78 4.03
N TYR A 196 -9.76 -9.36 3.79
CA TYR A 196 -9.43 -8.06 3.21
C TYR A 196 -10.13 -7.87 1.86
N LEU A 197 -10.07 -8.87 0.98
CA LEU A 197 -10.74 -8.84 -0.33
C LEU A 197 -12.27 -8.82 -0.21
N ILE A 198 -12.85 -9.59 0.71
CA ILE A 198 -14.30 -9.59 0.96
C ILE A 198 -14.78 -8.20 1.41
N ILE A 199 -14.07 -7.58 2.37
CA ILE A 199 -14.41 -6.25 2.88
C ILE A 199 -14.26 -5.19 1.78
N PHE A 200 -13.20 -5.30 0.97
CA PHE A 200 -13.01 -4.44 -0.20
C PHE A 200 -14.18 -4.55 -1.20
N ILE A 201 -14.61 -5.78 -1.55
CA ILE A 201 -15.73 -6.01 -2.47
C ILE A 201 -17.04 -5.47 -1.88
N ALA A 202 -17.30 -5.74 -0.59
CA ALA A 202 -18.49 -5.23 0.09
C ALA A 202 -18.52 -3.69 0.12
N GLY A 203 -17.40 -3.05 0.45
CA GLY A 203 -17.25 -1.59 0.43
C GLY A 203 -17.49 -1.01 -0.97
N THR A 204 -16.94 -1.66 -2.00
CA THR A 204 -17.12 -1.26 -3.40
C THR A 204 -18.58 -1.31 -3.81
N LEU A 205 -19.30 -2.39 -3.45
CA LEU A 205 -20.72 -2.53 -3.76
C LEU A 205 -21.58 -1.46 -3.06
N ILE A 206 -21.34 -1.20 -1.77
CA ILE A 206 -22.09 -0.19 -1.02
C ILE A 206 -21.88 1.20 -1.61
N ILE A 207 -20.63 1.56 -1.93
CA ILE A 207 -20.31 2.84 -2.55
C ILE A 207 -20.89 2.91 -3.97
N SER A 208 -20.88 1.82 -4.75
CA SER A 208 -21.44 1.84 -6.10
C SER A 208 -22.97 1.99 -6.12
N VAL A 209 -23.68 1.34 -5.18
CA VAL A 209 -25.14 1.49 -5.00
C VAL A 209 -25.53 2.94 -4.70
N SER A 210 -24.62 3.73 -4.14
CA SER A 210 -24.83 5.16 -3.90
C SER A 210 -24.85 6.04 -5.16
N GLY A 211 -24.61 5.47 -6.35
CA GLY A 211 -24.58 6.17 -7.64
C GLY A 211 -23.18 6.57 -8.13
N ILE A 212 -22.12 6.13 -7.43
CA ILE A 212 -20.73 6.38 -7.83
C ILE A 212 -20.30 5.35 -8.90
N PRO A 213 -19.57 5.78 -9.96
CA PRO A 213 -19.05 4.85 -10.97
C PRO A 213 -18.21 3.72 -10.38
N ALA A 214 -18.34 2.51 -10.92
CA ALA A 214 -17.74 1.30 -10.34
C ALA A 214 -16.21 1.39 -10.14
N ILE A 215 -15.49 2.00 -11.09
CA ILE A 215 -14.02 2.18 -10.99
C ILE A 215 -13.66 3.11 -9.83
N GLU A 216 -14.39 4.21 -9.68
CA GLU A 216 -14.19 5.15 -8.59
C GLU A 216 -14.61 4.55 -7.24
N ALA A 217 -15.71 3.79 -7.21
CA ALA A 217 -16.15 3.07 -6.01
C ALA A 217 -15.12 2.03 -5.55
N ALA A 218 -14.55 1.27 -6.50
CA ALA A 218 -13.49 0.30 -6.21
C ALA A 218 -12.22 1.00 -5.71
N GLY A 219 -11.79 2.05 -6.40
CA GLY A 219 -10.68 2.91 -5.99
C GLY A 219 -10.84 3.43 -4.57
N SER A 220 -12.02 3.97 -4.24
CA SER A 220 -12.25 4.60 -2.95
C SER A 220 -12.39 3.57 -1.84
N SER A 221 -12.97 2.40 -2.14
CA SER A 221 -13.03 1.27 -1.20
C SER A 221 -11.63 0.78 -0.83
N VAL A 222 -10.78 0.48 -1.84
CA VAL A 222 -9.41 0.02 -1.57
C VAL A 222 -8.59 1.13 -0.92
N SER A 223 -8.70 2.38 -1.37
CA SER A 223 -7.97 3.51 -0.80
C SER A 223 -8.30 3.75 0.67
N ALA A 224 -9.58 3.66 1.02
CA ALA A 224 -10.03 3.76 2.41
C ALA A 224 -9.53 2.57 3.23
N LEU A 225 -9.63 1.34 2.71
CA LEU A 225 -9.21 0.13 3.44
C LEU A 225 -7.69 0.00 3.59
N SER A 226 -6.89 0.47 2.63
CA SER A 226 -5.43 0.51 2.73
C SER A 226 -4.90 1.80 3.34
N CYS A 227 -5.77 2.77 3.62
CA CYS A 227 -5.44 4.11 4.09
C CYS A 227 -4.45 4.84 3.15
N VAL A 228 -4.60 4.69 1.83
CA VAL A 228 -3.73 5.34 0.83
C VAL A 228 -4.09 6.80 0.64
N GLY A 229 -5.38 7.16 0.62
CA GLY A 229 -5.85 8.54 0.44
C GLY A 229 -6.46 8.79 -0.95
N PRO A 230 -5.67 8.95 -2.03
CA PRO A 230 -6.19 9.11 -3.39
C PRO A 230 -6.93 7.88 -3.93
N SER A 231 -7.91 8.10 -4.79
CA SER A 231 -8.67 7.08 -5.54
C SER A 231 -8.48 7.31 -7.06
N PHE A 232 -9.49 6.97 -7.87
CA PHE A 232 -9.57 7.15 -9.31
C PHE A 232 -10.78 8.02 -9.68
N GLY A 233 -10.82 8.52 -10.92
CA GLY A 233 -11.92 9.34 -11.39
C GLY A 233 -11.95 10.69 -10.68
N ALA A 234 -13.14 11.12 -10.23
CA ALA A 234 -13.33 12.42 -9.59
C ALA A 234 -12.67 12.52 -8.20
N SER A 235 -12.40 11.38 -7.55
CA SER A 235 -11.58 11.25 -6.34
C SER A 235 -10.15 10.82 -6.61
N GLY A 236 -9.68 11.04 -7.84
CA GLY A 236 -8.28 10.95 -8.23
C GLY A 236 -7.35 11.75 -7.32
N ASN A 237 -6.06 11.58 -7.53
CA ASN A 237 -5.01 12.25 -6.75
C ASN A 237 -4.93 13.77 -6.92
N MET A 238 -5.58 14.33 -7.95
CA MET A 238 -5.84 15.78 -8.12
C MET A 238 -7.32 16.15 -7.89
N GLY A 239 -8.15 15.18 -7.53
CA GLY A 239 -9.57 15.33 -7.28
C GLY A 239 -9.89 15.57 -5.80
N ASN A 240 -11.13 15.32 -5.40
CA ASN A 240 -11.54 15.40 -4.01
C ASN A 240 -12.70 14.43 -3.70
N TYR A 241 -13.04 14.29 -2.42
CA TYR A 241 -14.11 13.40 -1.95
C TYR A 241 -15.42 14.16 -1.65
N ALA A 242 -15.56 15.43 -2.07
CA ALA A 242 -16.69 16.26 -1.67
C ALA A 242 -18.02 15.76 -2.28
N HIS A 243 -17.98 15.25 -3.52
CA HIS A 243 -19.14 14.77 -4.28
C HIS A 243 -19.74 13.46 -3.74
N PHE A 244 -19.04 12.72 -2.88
CA PHE A 244 -19.61 11.52 -2.27
C PHE A 244 -20.78 11.85 -1.35
N ASN A 245 -21.82 11.01 -1.44
CA ASN A 245 -22.96 11.11 -0.54
C ASN A 245 -22.60 10.68 0.89
N ALA A 246 -23.53 10.91 1.84
CA ALA A 246 -23.32 10.59 3.24
C ALA A 246 -23.05 9.09 3.49
N ILE A 247 -23.78 8.21 2.78
CA ILE A 247 -23.63 6.75 2.93
C ILE A 247 -22.21 6.33 2.55
N ALA A 248 -21.73 6.72 1.37
CA ALA A 248 -20.38 6.39 0.92
C ALA A 248 -19.30 6.96 1.85
N LYS A 249 -19.47 8.18 2.36
CA LYS A 249 -18.54 8.78 3.34
C LYS A 249 -18.46 7.96 4.63
N VAL A 250 -19.61 7.55 5.19
CA VAL A 250 -19.63 6.70 6.40
C VAL A 250 -19.00 5.34 6.12
N THR A 251 -19.28 4.73 4.97
CA THR A 251 -18.63 3.47 4.56
C THR A 251 -17.11 3.62 4.49
N MET A 252 -16.60 4.67 3.85
CA MET A 252 -15.15 4.94 3.79
C MET A 252 -14.53 5.16 5.17
N VAL A 253 -15.21 5.88 6.08
CA VAL A 253 -14.75 6.04 7.47
C VAL A 253 -14.61 4.69 8.17
N MET A 254 -15.61 3.82 8.04
CA MET A 254 -15.56 2.47 8.61
C MET A 254 -14.43 1.64 7.99
N LEU A 255 -14.24 1.70 6.67
CA LEU A 255 -13.14 1.01 5.99
C LEU A 255 -11.77 1.49 6.47
N MET A 256 -11.57 2.80 6.67
CA MET A 256 -10.33 3.35 7.22
C MET A 256 -10.03 2.85 8.64
N ILE A 257 -11.05 2.80 9.50
CA ILE A 257 -10.90 2.26 10.86
C ILE A 257 -10.52 0.77 10.80
N ILE A 258 -11.18 0.00 9.94
CA ILE A 258 -10.89 -1.43 9.74
C ILE A 258 -9.49 -1.67 9.18
N GLY A 259 -9.09 -0.88 8.20
CA GLY A 259 -7.75 -0.93 7.64
C GLY A 259 -6.67 -0.63 8.68
N ARG A 260 -6.91 0.38 9.53
CA ARG A 260 -5.90 0.85 10.49
C ARG A 260 -5.75 -0.01 11.74
N LEU A 261 -6.84 -0.55 12.28
CA LEU A 261 -6.81 -1.37 13.49
C LEU A 261 -6.41 -2.83 13.23
N GLU A 262 -6.18 -3.20 11.97
CA GLU A 262 -6.13 -4.59 11.49
C GLU A 262 -7.46 -5.32 11.66
N ILE A 263 -7.88 -6.03 10.60
CA ILE A 263 -9.23 -6.59 10.51
C ILE A 263 -9.56 -7.57 11.65
N PHE A 264 -8.57 -8.35 12.12
CA PHE A 264 -8.80 -9.32 13.19
C PHE A 264 -9.12 -8.69 14.54
N THR A 265 -8.58 -7.51 14.85
CA THR A 265 -8.86 -6.86 16.14
C THR A 265 -10.32 -6.43 16.23
N ILE A 266 -10.88 -5.93 15.11
CA ILE A 266 -12.28 -5.55 15.02
C ILE A 266 -13.18 -6.79 15.03
N LEU A 267 -12.82 -7.84 14.29
CA LEU A 267 -13.58 -9.09 14.37
C LEU A 267 -13.59 -9.69 15.78
N ALA A 268 -12.46 -9.65 16.48
CA ALA A 268 -12.38 -10.08 17.87
C ALA A 268 -13.34 -9.26 18.75
N LEU A 269 -13.36 -7.93 18.57
CA LEU A 269 -14.29 -7.04 19.28
C LEU A 269 -15.76 -7.30 18.93
N LEU A 270 -16.09 -7.76 17.73
CA LEU A 270 -17.46 -8.12 17.36
C LEU A 270 -17.87 -9.53 17.82
N THR A 271 -16.91 -10.36 18.24
CA THR A 271 -17.18 -11.73 18.65
C THR A 271 -17.67 -11.78 20.09
N ARG A 272 -18.80 -12.46 20.34
CA ARG A 272 -19.41 -12.58 21.68
C ARG A 272 -18.46 -13.11 22.75
N THR A 273 -17.50 -13.96 22.36
CA THR A 273 -16.48 -14.53 23.26
C THR A 273 -15.57 -13.47 23.87
N PHE A 274 -15.31 -12.34 23.19
CA PHE A 274 -14.54 -11.24 23.76
C PHE A 274 -15.28 -10.53 24.90
N TRP A 275 -16.62 -10.51 24.84
CA TRP A 275 -17.48 -9.84 25.82
C TRP A 275 -17.90 -10.73 26.98
N LYS A 276 -17.63 -12.04 26.90
CA LYS A 276 -17.87 -12.98 28.00
C LYS A 276 -16.56 -13.26 28.70
N LYS A 277 -16.46 -12.80 29.95
CA LYS A 277 -15.41 -13.19 30.90
C LYS A 277 -15.42 -14.70 31.11
#